data_AF-A0A7X7K4K6-F1
#
_entry.id   AF-A0A7X7K4K6-F1
#
_cell.length_a   1.000
_cell.length_b   1.000
_cell.length_c   1.000
_cell.angle_alpha   90.00
_cell.angle_beta   90.00
_cell.angle_gamma   90.00
#
_symmetry.space_group_name_H-M   'P 1'
#
loop_
_entity.id
_entity.type
_entity.pdbx_description
1 polymer ?
#
loop_
_entity_poly.entity_id
_entity_poly.type
_entity_poly.pdbx_seq_one_letter_code
_entity_poly.pdbx_strand_id
1 'polypeptide(L)'
;MSRKRRSNLAGGILLILLGAFFLALQLAPQLRDVIHLEFTWPLAIVGVGVFLLIFGLLAGAPGMAVPAAIVGGIGGLLYYQNATGDWASWAYAWTLIPGFVGVGVFLSGLLGENPAENIRGGLWTMLISAILFLVFGSLLGGHD
;
A
#
# COMPACT_ATOMS: atom_id res chain seq x y z
N MET A 1 23.75 -19.51 -10.37
CA MET A 1 23.45 -18.69 -9.16
C MET A 1 22.20 -19.23 -8.49
N SER A 2 22.17 -19.35 -7.16
CA SER A 2 20.98 -19.83 -6.44
C SER A 2 19.82 -18.83 -6.56
N ARG A 3 18.59 -19.34 -6.64
CA ARG A 3 17.34 -18.54 -6.75
C ARG A 3 17.24 -17.46 -5.67
N LYS A 4 17.71 -17.75 -4.45
CA LYS A 4 17.83 -16.81 -3.33
C LYS A 4 18.76 -15.63 -3.63
N ARG A 5 19.93 -15.85 -4.24
CA ARG A 5 20.88 -14.77 -4.57
C ARG A 5 20.31 -13.82 -5.63
N ARG A 6 19.59 -14.35 -6.61
CA ARG A 6 18.96 -13.53 -7.67
C ARG A 6 17.82 -12.67 -7.12
N SER A 7 17.01 -13.21 -6.22
CA SER A 7 15.93 -12.49 -5.53
C SER A 7 16.46 -11.34 -4.65
N ASN A 8 17.52 -11.59 -3.88
CA ASN A 8 18.12 -10.56 -3.02
C ASN A 8 18.80 -9.45 -3.83
N LEU A 9 19.48 -9.81 -4.92
CA LEU A 9 20.11 -8.82 -5.81
C LEU A 9 19.06 -7.97 -6.53
N ALA A 10 17.99 -8.62 -7.03
CA ALA A 10 16.88 -7.92 -7.67
C ALA A 10 16.24 -6.93 -6.71
N GLY A 11 15.92 -7.35 -5.48
CA GLY A 11 15.36 -6.46 -4.45
C GLY A 11 16.29 -5.31 -4.04
N GLY A 12 17.61 -5.54 -3.96
CA GLY A 12 18.58 -4.50 -3.66
C GLY A 12 18.70 -3.44 -4.75
N ILE A 13 18.83 -3.86 -6.02
CA ILE A 13 18.84 -2.95 -7.17
C ILE A 13 17.54 -2.14 -7.23
N LEU A 14 16.43 -2.79 -6.89
CA LEU A 14 15.12 -2.19 -6.80
C LEU A 14 15.04 -1.00 -5.85
N LEU A 15 15.51 -1.20 -4.62
CA LEU A 15 15.49 -0.18 -3.58
C LEU A 15 16.37 1.01 -3.98
N ILE A 16 17.48 0.75 -4.67
CA ILE A 16 18.36 1.79 -5.21
C ILE A 16 17.62 2.61 -6.27
N LEU A 17 16.94 1.96 -7.23
CA LEU A 17 16.19 2.67 -8.28
C LEU A 17 15.04 3.50 -7.70
N LEU A 18 14.32 2.95 -6.72
CA LEU A 18 13.23 3.64 -6.04
C LEU A 18 13.74 4.86 -5.25
N GLY A 19 14.85 4.71 -4.51
CA GLY A 19 15.52 5.81 -3.82
C GLY A 19 16.02 6.88 -4.77
N ALA A 20 16.61 6.49 -5.90
CA ALA A 20 17.06 7.43 -6.93
C ALA A 20 15.89 8.20 -7.57
N PHE A 21 14.76 7.53 -7.80
CA PHE A 21 13.55 8.16 -8.33
C PHE A 21 12.99 9.21 -7.35
N PHE A 22 12.85 8.88 -6.07
CA PHE A 22 12.42 9.85 -5.06
C PHE A 22 13.41 11.01 -4.90
N LEU A 23 14.71 10.73 -4.93
CA LEU A 23 15.74 11.77 -4.89
C LEU A 23 15.65 12.71 -6.10
N ALA A 24 15.36 12.19 -7.30
CA ALA A 24 15.17 13.02 -8.49
C ALA A 24 13.96 13.96 -8.35
N LEU A 25 12.83 13.46 -7.82
CA LEU A 25 11.66 14.30 -7.51
C LEU A 25 11.94 15.33 -6.41
N GLN A 26 12.87 15.03 -5.49
CA GLN A 26 13.33 15.97 -4.47
C GLN A 26 14.17 17.11 -5.07
N LEU A 27 15.10 16.78 -5.96
CA LEU A 27 16.11 17.71 -6.48
C LEU A 27 15.62 18.58 -7.65
N ALA A 28 14.66 18.10 -8.43
CA ALA A 28 14.16 18.80 -9.61
C ALA A 28 12.69 19.24 -9.41
N PRO A 29 12.43 20.41 -8.80
CA PRO A 29 11.08 20.92 -8.61
C PRO A 29 10.31 21.13 -9.94
N GLN A 30 11.02 21.37 -11.05
CA GLN A 30 10.43 21.49 -12.39
C GLN A 30 9.73 20.21 -12.87
N LEU A 31 10.13 19.03 -12.37
CA LEU A 31 9.43 17.77 -12.66
C LEU A 31 8.06 17.70 -11.95
N ARG A 32 7.89 18.43 -10.83
CA ARG A 32 6.61 18.52 -10.12
C ARG A 32 5.62 19.39 -10.87
N ASP A 33 6.10 20.45 -11.53
CA ASP A 33 5.28 21.37 -12.31
C ASP A 33 4.65 20.70 -13.54
N VAL A 34 5.35 19.75 -14.18
CA VAL A 34 4.83 18.97 -15.32
C VAL A 34 3.76 17.95 -14.89
N ILE A 35 3.82 17.48 -13.65
CA ILE A 35 2.96 16.40 -13.15
C ILE A 35 1.69 16.94 -12.46
N HIS A 36 1.60 18.24 -12.15
CA HIS A 36 0.44 18.90 -11.49
C HIS A 36 -0.11 18.19 -10.24
N LEU A 37 0.62 17.23 -9.67
CA LEU A 37 0.35 16.67 -8.35
C LEU A 37 1.20 17.44 -7.36
N GLU A 38 0.57 18.07 -6.38
CA GLU A 38 1.27 18.49 -5.17
C GLU A 38 1.82 17.22 -4.51
N PHE A 39 3.06 16.88 -4.86
CA PHE A 39 3.69 15.65 -4.42
C PHE A 39 3.96 15.75 -2.92
N THR A 40 3.05 15.19 -2.13
CA THR A 40 3.18 15.07 -0.68
C THR A 40 3.93 13.79 -0.32
N TRP A 41 4.61 13.78 0.83
CA TRP A 41 5.37 12.62 1.29
C TRP A 41 4.56 11.31 1.38
N PRO A 42 3.23 11.28 1.67
CA PRO A 42 2.45 10.05 1.63
C PRO A 42 2.33 9.45 0.23
N LEU A 43 2.36 10.26 -0.83
CA LEU A 43 2.35 9.76 -2.21
C LEU A 43 3.61 8.95 -2.55
N ALA A 44 4.74 9.26 -1.92
CA ALA A 44 5.93 8.41 -2.04
C ALA A 44 5.66 7.00 -1.48
N ILE A 45 4.96 6.89 -0.34
CA ILE A 45 4.59 5.61 0.27
C ILE A 45 3.61 4.85 -0.65
N VAL A 46 2.60 5.52 -1.19
CA VAL A 46 1.70 4.92 -2.20
C VAL A 46 2.50 4.41 -3.41
N GLY A 47 3.47 5.21 -3.88
CA GLY A 47 4.40 4.83 -4.93
C GLY A 47 5.17 3.54 -4.62
N VAL A 48 5.64 3.37 -3.38
CA VAL A 48 6.27 2.11 -2.95
C VAL A 48 5.29 0.93 -3.02
N GLY A 49 4.03 1.12 -2.61
CA GLY A 49 3.00 0.09 -2.71
C GLY A 49 2.73 -0.35 -4.15
N VAL A 50 2.50 0.62 -5.06
CA VAL A 50 2.32 0.37 -6.50
C VAL A 50 3.54 -0.34 -7.08
N PHE A 51 4.72 0.12 -6.69
CA PHE A 51 5.98 -0.45 -7.11
C PHE A 51 6.11 -1.93 -6.68
N LEU A 52 5.80 -2.27 -5.42
CA LEU A 52 5.81 -3.65 -4.91
C LEU A 52 4.84 -4.55 -5.68
N LEU A 53 3.66 -4.03 -6.05
CA LEU A 53 2.68 -4.77 -6.84
C LEU A 53 3.24 -5.11 -8.23
N ILE A 54 3.79 -4.10 -8.93
CA ILE A 54 4.41 -4.28 -10.26
C ILE A 54 5.58 -5.28 -10.17
N PHE A 55 6.44 -5.15 -9.17
CA PHE A 55 7.54 -6.08 -8.97
C PHE A 55 7.04 -7.51 -8.73
N GLY A 56 6.00 -7.67 -7.91
CA GLY A 56 5.34 -8.95 -7.68
C GLY A 56 4.83 -9.60 -8.97
N LEU A 57 4.15 -8.82 -9.81
CA LEU A 57 3.66 -9.26 -11.12
C LEU A 57 4.82 -9.70 -12.03
N LEU A 58 5.85 -8.87 -12.17
CA LEU A 58 7.01 -9.17 -13.02
C LEU A 58 7.83 -10.37 -12.52
N ALA A 59 7.89 -10.57 -11.20
CA ALA A 59 8.59 -11.69 -10.58
C ALA A 59 7.77 -12.99 -10.57
N GLY A 60 6.50 -12.97 -11.00
CA GLY A 60 5.59 -14.10 -10.88
C GLY A 60 5.35 -14.50 -9.42
N ALA A 61 5.28 -13.52 -8.53
CA ALA A 61 5.08 -13.70 -7.09
C ALA A 61 3.77 -13.02 -6.63
N PRO A 62 2.60 -13.64 -6.87
CA PRO A 62 1.28 -13.08 -6.52
C PRO A 62 1.15 -12.66 -5.05
N GLY A 63 1.84 -13.37 -4.14
CA GLY A 63 1.86 -13.04 -2.71
C GLY A 63 2.43 -11.65 -2.38
N MET A 64 3.16 -11.01 -3.30
CA MET A 64 3.61 -9.61 -3.14
C MET A 64 2.46 -8.60 -3.18
N ALA A 65 1.27 -9.01 -3.62
CA ALA A 65 0.08 -8.16 -3.56
C ALA A 65 -0.30 -7.79 -2.11
N VAL A 66 0.00 -8.65 -1.12
CA VAL A 66 -0.25 -8.38 0.31
C VAL A 66 0.59 -7.20 0.82
N PRO A 67 1.94 -7.26 0.80
CA PRO A 67 2.74 -6.11 1.23
C PRO A 67 2.51 -4.87 0.37
N ALA A 68 2.23 -5.03 -0.93
CA ALA A 68 1.88 -3.90 -1.79
C ALA A 68 0.60 -3.17 -1.34
N ALA A 69 -0.46 -3.92 -1.05
CA ALA A 69 -1.73 -3.37 -0.60
C ALA A 69 -1.63 -2.72 0.79
N ILE A 70 -0.88 -3.31 1.72
CA ILE A 70 -0.63 -2.71 3.04
C ILE A 70 0.08 -1.37 2.90
N VAL A 71 1.20 -1.33 2.17
CA VAL A 71 2.01 -0.12 2.00
C VAL A 71 1.22 0.95 1.23
N GLY A 72 0.55 0.57 0.15
CA GLY A 72 -0.29 1.49 -0.63
C GLY A 72 -1.48 2.04 0.16
N GLY A 73 -2.17 1.18 0.91
CA GLY A 73 -3.30 1.56 1.76
C GLY A 73 -2.90 2.50 2.90
N ILE A 74 -1.80 2.22 3.60
CA ILE A 74 -1.24 3.12 4.61
C ILE A 74 -0.85 4.46 3.99
N GLY A 75 -0.20 4.45 2.83
CA GLY A 75 0.10 5.69 2.09
C GLY A 75 -1.16 6.50 1.76
N GLY A 76 -2.26 5.84 1.40
CA GLY A 76 -3.56 6.47 1.17
C GLY A 76 -4.18 7.08 2.44
N LEU A 77 -4.10 6.39 3.58
CA LEU A 77 -4.53 6.93 4.87
C LEU A 77 -3.73 8.16 5.27
N LEU A 78 -2.41 8.08 5.17
CA LEU A 78 -1.53 9.21 5.49
C LEU A 78 -1.73 10.38 4.53
N TYR A 79 -2.07 10.10 3.27
CA TYR A 79 -2.45 11.14 2.31
C TYR A 79 -3.74 11.85 2.76
N TYR A 80 -4.78 11.09 3.12
CA TYR A 80 -6.02 11.66 3.66
C TYR A 80 -5.72 12.57 4.86
N GLN A 81 -5.00 12.08 5.87
CA GLN A 81 -4.69 12.83 7.09
C GLN A 81 -3.85 14.08 6.81
N ASN A 82 -2.86 13.98 5.91
CA ASN A 82 -2.04 15.12 5.53
C ASN A 82 -2.85 16.18 4.77
N ALA A 83 -3.85 15.77 3.98
CA ALA A 83 -4.68 16.68 3.18
C ALA A 83 -5.80 17.33 4.00
N THR A 84 -6.40 16.62 4.96
CA THR A 84 -7.51 17.13 5.78
C THR A 84 -7.06 17.73 7.11
N GLY A 85 -5.88 17.38 7.61
CA GLY A 85 -5.42 17.71 8.95
C GLY A 85 -6.06 16.86 10.06
N ASP A 86 -6.96 15.93 9.71
CA ASP A 86 -7.67 15.05 10.63
C ASP A 86 -6.76 13.90 11.10
N TRP A 87 -5.77 14.24 11.93
CA TRP A 87 -4.88 13.26 12.55
C TRP A 87 -5.58 12.48 13.68
N ALA A 88 -6.64 13.04 14.25
CA ALA A 88 -7.48 12.37 15.26
C ALA A 88 -8.14 11.10 14.70
N SER A 89 -8.45 11.08 13.40
CA SER A 89 -8.93 9.88 12.70
C SER A 89 -8.07 8.63 12.91
N TRP A 90 -6.79 8.78 13.26
CA TRP A 90 -5.92 7.64 13.55
C TRP A 90 -6.45 6.75 14.68
N ALA A 91 -7.26 7.28 15.60
CA ALA A 91 -7.89 6.52 16.67
C ALA A 91 -8.73 5.32 16.17
N TYR A 92 -9.31 5.44 14.97
CA TYR A 92 -10.13 4.40 14.34
C TYR A 92 -9.63 3.97 12.96
N ALA A 93 -8.95 4.82 12.19
CA ALA A 93 -8.52 4.53 10.82
C ALA A 93 -7.50 3.39 10.71
N TRP A 94 -6.69 3.13 11.75
CA TRP A 94 -5.75 1.99 11.75
C TRP A 94 -6.45 0.63 11.56
N THR A 95 -7.72 0.53 11.93
CA THR A 95 -8.54 -0.69 11.75
C THR A 95 -8.79 -1.06 10.28
N LEU A 96 -8.46 -0.17 9.34
CA LEU A 96 -8.46 -0.44 7.90
C LEU A 96 -7.26 -1.27 7.43
N ILE A 97 -6.19 -1.36 8.24
CA ILE A 97 -4.96 -2.09 7.88
C ILE A 97 -5.24 -3.59 7.60
N PRO A 98 -6.00 -4.33 8.44
CA PRO A 98 -6.44 -5.69 8.08
C PRO A 98 -7.22 -5.73 6.76
N GLY A 99 -7.99 -4.71 6.43
CA GLY A 99 -8.71 -4.59 5.16
C GLY A 99 -7.75 -4.51 3.99
N PHE A 100 -6.66 -3.75 4.11
CA PHE A 100 -5.59 -3.73 3.12
C PHE A 100 -4.90 -5.08 2.95
N VAL A 101 -4.71 -5.83 4.05
CA VAL A 101 -4.27 -7.24 3.98
C VAL A 101 -5.27 -8.06 3.15
N GLY A 102 -6.58 -7.92 3.43
CA GLY A 102 -7.65 -8.59 2.70
C GLY A 102 -7.66 -8.27 1.20
N VAL A 103 -7.47 -6.99 0.83
CA VAL A 103 -7.30 -6.57 -0.57
C VAL A 103 -6.11 -7.29 -1.21
N GLY A 104 -4.98 -7.33 -0.52
CA GLY A 104 -3.79 -8.01 -1.04
C GLY A 104 -3.95 -9.52 -1.20
N VAL A 105 -4.65 -10.18 -0.26
CA VAL A 105 -4.97 -11.62 -0.36
C VAL A 105 -5.94 -11.87 -1.52
N PHE A 106 -6.97 -11.02 -1.68
CA PHE A 106 -7.90 -11.08 -2.79
C PHE A 106 -7.17 -10.92 -4.14
N LEU A 107 -6.31 -9.93 -4.27
CA LEU A 107 -5.48 -9.71 -5.47
C LEU A 107 -4.53 -10.88 -5.72
N SER A 108 -3.89 -11.42 -4.68
CA SER A 108 -3.05 -12.62 -4.79
C SER A 108 -3.85 -13.83 -5.28
N GLY A 109 -5.13 -13.94 -4.92
CA GLY A 109 -6.02 -14.98 -5.42
C GLY A 109 -6.36 -14.82 -6.90
N LEU A 110 -6.58 -13.58 -7.37
CA LEU A 110 -6.81 -13.30 -8.79
C LEU A 110 -5.58 -13.56 -9.67
N LEU A 111 -4.39 -13.36 -9.10
CA LEU A 111 -3.11 -13.43 -9.82
C LEU A 111 -2.37 -14.76 -9.66
N GLY A 112 -2.80 -15.62 -8.72
CA GLY A 112 -2.05 -16.80 -8.27
C GLY A 112 -2.87 -18.08 -8.20
N GLU A 113 -2.31 -19.07 -7.52
CA GLU A 113 -2.93 -20.37 -7.33
C GLU A 113 -3.93 -20.32 -6.14
N ASN A 114 -4.91 -21.22 -6.14
CA ASN A 114 -6.02 -21.28 -5.16
C ASN A 114 -6.91 -20.02 -5.12
N PRO A 115 -7.48 -19.59 -6.27
CA PRO A 115 -8.25 -18.34 -6.36
C PRO A 115 -9.46 -18.32 -5.43
N ALA A 116 -10.21 -19.41 -5.33
CA ALA A 116 -11.46 -19.45 -4.55
C ALA A 116 -11.22 -19.22 -3.04
N GLU A 117 -10.20 -19.85 -2.47
CA GLU A 117 -9.86 -19.70 -1.05
C GLU A 117 -9.34 -18.30 -0.74
N ASN A 118 -8.38 -17.81 -1.54
CA ASN A 118 -7.79 -16.49 -1.36
C ASN A 118 -8.81 -15.36 -1.56
N ILE A 119 -9.67 -15.45 -2.57
CA ILE A 119 -10.72 -14.45 -2.80
C ILE A 119 -11.69 -14.41 -1.61
N ARG A 120 -12.17 -15.58 -1.16
CA ARG A 120 -13.09 -15.67 -0.03
C ARG A 120 -12.45 -15.16 1.26
N GLY A 121 -11.21 -15.57 1.54
CA GLY A 121 -10.44 -15.13 2.70
C GLY A 121 -10.23 -13.62 2.69
N GLY A 122 -9.79 -13.06 1.56
CA GLY A 122 -9.59 -11.63 1.38
C GLY A 122 -10.87 -10.81 1.59
N LEU A 123 -11.99 -11.24 1.00
CA LEU A 123 -13.31 -10.61 1.20
C LEU A 123 -13.76 -10.65 2.66
N TRP A 124 -13.53 -11.78 3.35
CA TRP A 124 -13.88 -11.90 4.76
C TRP A 124 -13.05 -10.97 5.63
N THR A 125 -11.74 -10.86 5.39
CA THR A 125 -10.86 -9.93 6.11
C THR A 125 -11.23 -8.47 5.82
N MET A 126 -11.56 -8.13 4.57
CA MET A 126 -12.06 -6.80 4.21
C MET A 126 -13.36 -6.45 4.97
N LEU A 127 -14.29 -7.40 5.07
CA LEU A 127 -15.54 -7.21 5.80
C LEU A 127 -15.29 -6.99 7.30
N ILE A 128 -14.46 -7.82 7.94
CA ILE A 128 -14.11 -7.65 9.36
C ILE A 128 -13.48 -6.27 9.59
N SER A 129 -12.55 -5.87 8.74
CA SER A 129 -11.89 -4.56 8.82
C SER A 129 -12.88 -3.40 8.67
N ALA A 130 -13.83 -3.50 7.72
CA ALA A 130 -14.88 -2.51 7.57
C ALA A 130 -15.77 -2.42 8.81
N ILE A 131 -16.15 -3.56 9.39
CA ILE A 131 -16.93 -3.60 10.64
C ILE A 131 -16.14 -2.94 11.79
N LEU A 132 -14.86 -3.26 11.95
CA LEU A 132 -14.01 -2.65 12.97
C LEU A 132 -13.90 -1.14 12.78
N PHE A 133 -13.70 -0.68 11.54
CA PHE A 133 -13.64 0.74 11.22
C PHE A 133 -14.94 1.46 11.57
N LEU A 134 -16.10 0.88 11.25
CA LEU A 134 -17.39 1.45 11.60
C LEU A 134 -17.61 1.50 13.12
N VAL A 135 -17.29 0.41 13.83
CA VAL A 135 -17.43 0.35 15.29
C VAL A 135 -16.52 1.37 15.96
N PHE A 136 -15.22 1.35 15.66
CA PHE A 136 -14.26 2.29 16.26
C PHE A 136 -14.53 3.72 15.83
N GLY A 137 -14.89 3.96 14.56
CA GLY A 137 -15.26 5.28 14.06
C GLY A 137 -16.49 5.84 14.77
N SER A 138 -17.51 5.01 15.03
CA SER A 138 -18.70 5.45 15.77
C SER A 138 -18.42 5.79 17.24
N LEU A 139 -17.46 5.12 17.87
CA LEU A 139 -17.13 5.30 19.29
C LEU A 139 -16.10 6.42 19.52
N LEU A 140 -15.18 6.62 18.57
CA LEU A 140 -13.99 7.47 18.74
C LEU A 140 -13.95 8.67 17.79
N GLY A 141 -14.75 8.67 16.71
CA GLY A 141 -14.71 9.69 15.66
C GLY A 141 -15.68 10.87 15.84
N GLY A 142 -16.48 10.90 16.91
CA GLY A 142 -17.48 11.94 17.17
C GLY A 142 -17.02 13.06 18.11
N HIS A 143 -15.73 13.20 18.34
CA HIS A 143 -15.17 14.20 19.26
C HIS A 143 -14.37 15.25 18.49
N ASP A 144 -15.06 16.15 17.78
CA ASP A 144 -14.57 17.46 17.34
C ASP A 144 -15.75 18.40 17.07
#